data_AF-A0A2G8KFA2-F1
#
_entry.id   AF-A0A2G8KFA2-F1
#
_cell.length_a   1.000
_cell.length_b   1.000
_cell.length_c   1.000
_cell.angle_alpha   90.00
_cell.angle_beta   90.00
_cell.angle_gamma   90.00
#
_symmetry.space_group_name_H-M   'P 1'
#
loop_
_entity.id
_entity.type
_entity.pdbx_description
1 polymer ?
#
loop_
_entity_poly.entity_id
_entity_poly.type
_entity_poly.pdbx_seq_one_letter_code
_entity_poly.pdbx_strand_id
1 'polypeptide(L)'
;MQRSSTVAAPLHTPYLSDMGLKTTILVILVAIGLYFLLRPTDVNLNSSIFIYRDPKYVYSKVSDIQLNMKNHKYGRKAVVKEKYTRDDNVKCEVYEVTEVIPLGLFDWEYTLVFDTVFEFTKPGEELRIHYHIWYAGLSGNIIRTFKPKDEEGGPGCLVEEEMTIRTPWVSSQYVLHHSKATHPDSLYHMKLTIESMHEYFNERKE
;
A
#
# COMPACT_ATOMS: atom_id res chain seq x y z
N MET A 1 40.99 47.80 -60.51
CA MET A 1 41.08 46.73 -59.48
C MET A 1 40.75 47.33 -58.13
N GLN A 2 39.48 47.27 -57.71
CA GLN A 2 39.01 47.70 -56.40
C GLN A 2 38.83 46.43 -55.53
N ARG A 3 39.59 46.33 -54.43
CA ARG A 3 39.37 45.28 -53.43
C ARG A 3 38.18 45.69 -52.57
N SER A 4 37.05 45.00 -52.76
CA SER A 4 35.90 45.11 -51.86
C SER A 4 36.25 44.41 -50.55
N SER A 5 36.37 45.18 -49.47
CA SER A 5 36.50 44.68 -48.10
C SER A 5 35.18 44.10 -47.65
N THR A 6 35.08 42.77 -47.56
CA THR A 6 34.02 42.08 -46.82
C THR A 6 34.17 42.38 -45.34
N VAL A 7 33.34 43.29 -44.83
CA VAL A 7 33.11 43.47 -43.40
C VAL A 7 32.37 42.22 -42.91
N ALA A 8 33.00 41.44 -42.03
CA ALA A 8 32.31 40.37 -41.32
C ALA A 8 31.18 40.99 -40.51
N ALA A 9 29.93 40.59 -40.80
CA ALA A 9 28.80 40.93 -39.97
C ALA A 9 29.05 40.39 -38.55
N PRO A 10 28.83 41.17 -37.48
CA PRO A 10 28.90 40.64 -36.14
C PRO A 10 27.84 39.54 -36.01
N LEU A 11 28.26 38.37 -35.53
CA LEU A 11 27.37 37.33 -35.02
C LEU A 11 26.60 37.92 -33.85
N HIS A 12 25.47 38.56 -34.17
CA HIS A 12 24.44 38.83 -33.21
C HIS A 12 23.92 37.46 -32.75
N THR A 13 24.31 37.04 -31.55
CA THR A 13 23.52 36.12 -30.73
C THR A 13 22.64 36.94 -29.79
N PRO A 14 21.42 37.34 -30.18
CA PRO A 14 20.42 37.76 -29.22
C PRO A 14 19.45 36.59 -28.98
N TYR A 15 18.76 36.64 -27.85
CA TYR A 15 17.65 35.76 -27.43
C TYR A 15 18.00 34.56 -26.54
N LEU A 16 18.79 34.80 -25.49
CA LEU A 16 18.18 34.68 -24.17
C LEU A 16 17.70 36.07 -23.78
N SER A 17 16.48 36.44 -24.22
CA SER A 17 15.85 37.66 -23.73
C SER A 17 15.71 37.54 -22.20
N ASP A 18 15.74 38.66 -21.47
CA ASP A 18 15.50 38.67 -20.02
C ASP A 18 14.20 37.93 -19.63
N MET A 19 13.20 37.93 -20.52
CA MET A 19 12.02 37.05 -20.45
C MET A 19 12.37 35.55 -20.49
N GLY A 20 13.23 35.10 -21.41
CA GLY A 20 13.67 33.70 -21.50
C GLY A 20 14.43 33.24 -20.25
N LEU A 21 15.25 34.10 -19.65
CA LEU A 21 15.94 33.80 -18.39
C LEU A 21 14.95 33.68 -17.23
N LYS A 22 14.02 34.63 -17.08
CA LYS A 22 12.98 34.63 -16.04
C LYS A 22 12.06 33.42 -16.14
N THR A 23 11.60 33.08 -17.35
CA THR A 23 10.80 31.87 -17.59
C THR A 23 11.59 30.60 -17.28
N THR A 24 12.87 30.54 -17.65
CA THR A 24 13.74 29.39 -17.33
C THR A 24 13.91 29.23 -15.82
N ILE A 25 14.18 30.32 -15.10
CA ILE A 25 14.29 30.28 -13.62
C ILE A 25 12.97 29.83 -12.99
N LEU A 26 11.82 30.34 -13.46
CA LEU A 26 10.51 29.91 -12.96
C LEU A 26 10.28 28.41 -13.18
N VAL A 27 10.59 27.89 -14.37
CA VAL A 27 10.47 26.46 -14.69
C VAL A 27 11.38 25.63 -13.78
N ILE A 28 12.61 26.06 -13.53
CA ILE A 28 13.54 25.39 -12.61
C ILE A 28 12.98 25.38 -11.18
N LEU A 29 12.47 26.51 -10.69
CA LEU A 29 11.91 26.59 -9.34
C LEU A 29 10.67 25.71 -9.20
N VAL A 30 9.79 25.70 -10.19
CA VAL A 30 8.62 24.80 -10.24
C VAL A 30 9.07 23.35 -10.28
N ALA A 31 10.06 22.99 -11.08
CA ALA A 31 10.58 21.63 -11.16
C ALA A 31 11.20 21.16 -9.82
N ILE A 32 11.97 22.03 -9.15
CA ILE A 32 12.52 21.75 -7.82
C ILE A 32 11.39 21.58 -6.80
N GLY A 33 10.40 22.47 -6.80
CA GLY A 33 9.23 22.36 -5.91
C GLY A 33 8.46 21.07 -6.13
N LEU A 34 8.14 20.74 -7.38
CA LEU A 34 7.47 19.49 -7.75
C LEU A 34 8.30 18.26 -7.36
N TYR A 35 9.62 18.29 -7.55
CA TYR A 35 10.49 17.22 -7.12
C TYR A 35 10.37 16.96 -5.60
N PHE A 36 10.41 18.00 -4.77
CA PHE A 36 10.28 17.83 -3.31
C PHE A 36 8.90 17.37 -2.88
N LEU A 37 7.84 17.81 -3.56
CA LEU A 37 6.47 17.37 -3.26
C LEU A 37 6.22 15.92 -3.68
N LEU A 38 6.76 15.51 -4.83
CA LEU A 38 6.50 14.22 -5.46
C LEU A 38 7.56 13.17 -5.16
N ARG A 39 8.66 13.52 -4.46
CA ARG A 39 9.69 12.54 -4.11
C ARG A 39 9.07 11.37 -3.33
N PRO A 40 9.41 10.11 -3.69
CA PRO A 40 8.98 8.96 -2.93
C PRO A 40 9.47 9.03 -1.49
N THR A 41 8.57 8.79 -0.55
CA THR A 41 8.83 8.74 0.89
C THR A 41 8.20 7.46 1.43
N ASP A 42 8.98 6.71 2.21
CA ASP A 42 8.51 5.50 2.85
C ASP A 42 7.98 5.84 4.25
N VAL A 43 6.75 5.43 4.56
CA VAL A 43 6.16 5.50 5.90
C VAL A 43 5.99 4.10 6.45
N ASN A 44 6.35 3.90 7.71
CA ASN A 44 6.31 2.60 8.37
C ASN A 44 5.26 2.57 9.47
N LEU A 45 4.53 1.48 9.56
CA LEU A 45 3.53 1.20 10.58
C LEU A 45 3.77 -0.19 11.13
N ASN A 46 3.65 -0.32 12.45
CA ASN A 46 3.67 -1.60 13.13
C ASN A 46 2.38 -1.72 13.92
N SER A 47 1.78 -2.90 13.90
CA SER A 47 0.57 -3.21 14.66
C SER A 47 0.65 -4.65 15.12
N SER A 48 0.04 -4.96 16.26
CA SER A 48 -0.04 -6.33 16.72
C SER A 48 -1.38 -6.61 17.38
N ILE A 49 -1.83 -7.85 17.27
CA ILE A 49 -3.06 -8.29 17.90
C ILE A 49 -2.94 -9.74 18.34
N PHE A 50 -3.42 -10.03 19.55
CA PHE A 50 -3.52 -11.39 20.06
C PHE A 50 -4.90 -11.98 19.76
N ILE A 51 -4.91 -13.21 19.25
CA ILE A 51 -6.12 -13.96 18.87
C ILE A 51 -6.10 -15.31 19.59
N TYR A 52 -7.17 -15.66 20.30
CA TYR A 52 -7.29 -16.90 21.08
C TYR A 52 -7.52 -18.14 20.19
N ARG A 53 -6.65 -18.36 19.20
CA ARG A 53 -6.68 -19.50 18.27
C ARG A 53 -5.27 -19.93 17.89
N ASP A 54 -5.13 -21.18 17.45
CA ASP A 54 -3.86 -21.73 16.95
C ASP A 54 -3.30 -20.91 15.76
N PRO A 55 -1.98 -20.65 15.69
CA PRO A 55 -1.35 -19.88 14.61
C PRO A 55 -1.65 -20.40 13.20
N LYS A 56 -1.72 -21.71 12.96
CA LYS A 56 -2.02 -22.25 11.62
C LYS A 56 -3.47 -21.96 11.24
N TYR A 57 -4.39 -22.06 12.19
CA TYR A 57 -5.77 -21.67 11.96
C TYR A 57 -5.89 -20.19 11.65
N VAL A 58 -5.27 -19.32 12.46
CA VAL A 58 -5.26 -17.87 12.21
C VAL A 58 -4.66 -17.57 10.83
N TYR A 59 -3.50 -18.13 10.50
CA TYR A 59 -2.87 -17.99 9.19
C TYR A 59 -3.84 -18.35 8.04
N SER A 60 -4.53 -19.49 8.14
CA SER A 60 -5.48 -19.93 7.10
C SER A 60 -6.64 -18.97 6.86
N LYS A 61 -7.01 -18.18 7.89
CA LYS A 61 -8.07 -17.17 7.80
C LYS A 61 -7.55 -15.82 7.36
N VAL A 62 -6.40 -15.40 7.90
CA VAL A 62 -5.75 -14.12 7.52
C VAL A 62 -5.20 -14.16 6.09
N SER A 63 -4.92 -15.34 5.54
CA SER A 63 -4.54 -15.50 4.13
C SER A 63 -5.72 -15.56 3.16
N ASP A 64 -6.96 -15.61 3.64
CA ASP A 64 -8.16 -15.54 2.80
C ASP A 64 -8.50 -14.06 2.50
N ILE A 65 -8.21 -13.61 1.29
CA ILE A 65 -8.48 -12.22 0.89
C ILE A 65 -9.96 -11.83 1.02
N GLN A 66 -10.90 -12.76 0.83
CA GLN A 66 -12.33 -12.44 0.92
C GLN A 66 -12.70 -12.09 2.35
N LEU A 67 -12.14 -12.86 3.29
CA LEU A 67 -12.30 -12.57 4.71
C LEU A 67 -11.62 -11.26 5.10
N ASN A 68 -10.43 -10.97 4.56
CA ASN A 68 -9.78 -9.68 4.75
C ASN A 68 -10.67 -8.52 4.26
N MET A 69 -11.24 -8.64 3.06
CA MET A 69 -12.10 -7.61 2.48
C MET A 69 -13.39 -7.39 3.26
N LYS A 70 -13.99 -8.45 3.80
CA LYS A 70 -15.15 -8.33 4.68
C LYS A 70 -14.85 -7.56 5.97
N ASN A 71 -13.63 -7.70 6.48
CA ASN A 71 -13.19 -7.08 7.74
C ASN A 71 -12.42 -5.76 7.53
N HIS A 72 -12.21 -5.34 6.29
CA HIS A 72 -11.57 -4.07 5.99
C HIS A 72 -12.65 -3.00 5.80
N LYS A 73 -12.51 -1.86 6.49
CA LYS A 73 -13.49 -0.77 6.50
C LYS A 73 -13.90 -0.32 5.08
N TYR A 74 -12.93 -0.25 4.17
CA TYR A 74 -13.15 0.16 2.79
C TYR A 74 -13.26 -1.01 1.82
N GLY A 75 -13.04 -2.24 2.27
CA GLY A 75 -13.10 -3.43 1.44
C GLY A 75 -14.50 -3.63 0.84
N ARG A 76 -14.54 -4.02 -0.44
CA ARG A 76 -15.79 -4.40 -1.12
C ARG A 76 -15.67 -5.73 -1.82
N LYS A 77 -14.63 -5.89 -2.63
CA LYS A 77 -14.48 -7.07 -3.49
C LYS A 77 -13.01 -7.37 -3.69
N ALA A 78 -12.68 -8.66 -3.73
CA ALA A 78 -11.43 -9.15 -4.28
C ALA A 78 -11.73 -10.21 -5.34
N VAL A 79 -10.97 -10.22 -6.43
CA VAL A 79 -11.08 -11.23 -7.49
C VAL A 79 -9.70 -11.78 -7.78
N VAL A 80 -9.55 -13.11 -7.83
CA VAL A 80 -8.30 -13.73 -8.26
C VAL A 80 -8.06 -13.37 -9.73
N LYS A 81 -6.94 -12.72 -10.02
CA LYS A 81 -6.46 -12.50 -11.40
C LYS A 81 -5.55 -13.61 -11.87
N GLU A 82 -4.63 -14.03 -11.00
CA GLU A 82 -3.57 -14.95 -11.35
C GLU A 82 -3.12 -15.76 -10.14
N LYS A 83 -2.70 -17.00 -10.39
CA LYS A 83 -2.01 -17.84 -9.41
C LYS A 83 -0.78 -18.43 -10.07
N TYR A 84 0.38 -18.26 -9.44
CA TYR A 84 1.63 -18.78 -9.96
C TYR A 84 2.54 -19.24 -8.82
N THR A 85 3.62 -19.92 -9.16
CA THR A 85 4.70 -20.27 -8.23
C THR A 85 5.97 -19.68 -8.78
N ARG A 86 6.67 -18.89 -7.98
CA ARG A 86 7.95 -18.26 -8.34
C ARG A 86 9.06 -19.31 -8.36
N ASP A 87 10.18 -18.99 -9.00
CA ASP A 87 11.33 -19.89 -9.15
C ASP A 87 11.92 -20.39 -7.82
N ASP A 88 11.69 -19.69 -6.71
CA ASP A 88 12.07 -20.08 -5.35
C ASP A 88 11.01 -20.94 -4.64
N ASN A 89 10.05 -21.50 -5.37
CA ASN A 89 8.92 -22.30 -4.90
C ASN A 89 7.92 -21.56 -3.99
N VAL A 90 7.97 -20.22 -3.94
CA VAL A 90 6.95 -19.43 -3.24
C VAL A 90 5.68 -19.38 -4.09
N LYS A 91 4.56 -19.81 -3.49
CA LYS A 91 3.24 -19.65 -4.11
C LYS A 91 2.83 -18.19 -4.03
N CYS A 92 2.29 -17.68 -5.14
CA CYS A 92 1.82 -16.31 -5.25
C CYS A 92 0.39 -16.30 -5.79
N GLU A 93 -0.44 -15.44 -5.23
CA GLU A 93 -1.80 -15.18 -5.71
C GLU A 93 -2.00 -13.68 -5.92
N VAL A 94 -2.38 -13.30 -7.14
CA VAL A 94 -2.65 -11.91 -7.52
C VAL A 94 -4.16 -11.69 -7.49
N TYR A 95 -4.56 -10.64 -6.79
CA TYR A 95 -5.94 -10.24 -6.59
C TYR A 95 -6.18 -8.83 -7.12
N GLU A 96 -7.24 -8.65 -7.89
CA GLU A 96 -7.82 -7.32 -8.11
C GLU A 96 -8.67 -6.99 -6.89
N VAL A 97 -8.28 -5.95 -6.16
CA VAL A 97 -8.99 -5.45 -4.98
C VAL A 97 -9.77 -4.21 -5.36
N THR A 98 -11.02 -4.14 -4.91
CA THR A 98 -11.88 -2.96 -4.99
C THR A 98 -12.18 -2.46 -3.59
N GLU A 99 -11.82 -1.21 -3.35
CA GLU A 99 -12.17 -0.47 -2.13
C GLU A 99 -13.05 0.73 -2.46
N VAL A 100 -13.91 1.12 -1.52
CA VAL A 100 -14.77 2.30 -1.65
C VAL A 100 -14.54 3.19 -0.44
N ILE A 101 -13.96 4.36 -0.70
CA ILE A 101 -13.58 5.35 0.32
C ILE A 101 -14.62 6.48 0.32
N PRO A 102 -15.31 6.73 1.44
CA PRO A 102 -16.16 7.91 1.57
C PRO A 102 -15.30 9.17 1.65
N LEU A 103 -15.59 10.17 0.82
CA LEU A 103 -14.83 11.44 0.76
C LEU A 103 -15.35 12.49 1.75
N GLY A 104 -16.41 12.18 2.51
CA GLY A 104 -16.92 13.02 3.61
C GLY A 104 -17.65 14.30 3.19
N LEU A 105 -17.73 14.60 1.90
CA LEU A 105 -18.47 15.74 1.33
C LEU A 105 -19.54 15.21 0.35
N PHE A 106 -20.78 15.66 0.53
CA PHE A 106 -21.91 15.39 -0.39
C PHE A 106 -22.20 13.91 -0.69
N ASP A 107 -21.98 13.01 0.28
CA ASP A 107 -22.11 11.55 0.10
C ASP A 107 -21.29 10.99 -1.07
N TRP A 108 -20.20 11.66 -1.44
CA TRP A 108 -19.33 11.18 -2.50
C TRP A 108 -18.45 10.03 -2.03
N GLU A 109 -18.36 9.03 -2.89
CA GLU A 109 -17.50 7.88 -2.71
C GLU A 109 -16.48 7.83 -3.84
N TYR A 110 -15.25 7.43 -3.50
CA TYR A 110 -14.21 7.15 -4.45
C TYR A 110 -13.94 5.65 -4.50
N THR A 111 -14.03 5.07 -5.69
CA THR A 111 -13.72 3.64 -5.89
C THR A 111 -12.26 3.48 -6.28
N LEU A 112 -11.50 2.80 -5.43
CA LEU A 112 -10.14 2.37 -5.70
C LEU A 112 -10.17 0.95 -6.27
N VAL A 113 -9.54 0.75 -7.43
CA VAL A 113 -9.23 -0.59 -7.96
C VAL A 113 -7.73 -0.72 -8.09
N PHE A 114 -7.15 -1.79 -7.55
CA PHE A 114 -5.71 -2.04 -7.61
C PHE A 114 -5.37 -3.52 -7.44
N ASP A 115 -4.19 -3.91 -7.92
CA ASP A 115 -3.70 -5.27 -7.78
C ASP A 115 -2.94 -5.44 -6.45
N THR A 116 -3.18 -6.58 -5.80
CA THR A 116 -2.50 -7.01 -4.58
C THR A 116 -1.96 -8.43 -4.79
N VAL A 117 -0.71 -8.66 -4.42
CA VAL A 117 -0.02 -9.95 -4.52
C VAL A 117 0.18 -10.51 -3.12
N PHE A 118 -0.32 -11.72 -2.89
CA PHE A 118 -0.08 -12.48 -1.67
C PHE A 118 1.06 -13.47 -1.96
N GLU A 119 2.15 -13.38 -1.20
CA GLU A 119 3.26 -14.33 -1.23
C GLU A 119 3.21 -15.22 0.00
N PHE A 120 3.05 -16.52 -0.23
CA PHE A 120 2.95 -17.55 0.81
C PHE A 120 4.36 -18.06 1.17
N THR A 121 5.19 -17.17 1.74
CA THR A 121 6.62 -17.41 1.97
C THR A 121 6.91 -18.49 3.00
N LYS A 122 6.25 -18.45 4.17
CA LYS A 122 6.35 -19.48 5.22
C LYS A 122 4.95 -19.84 5.72
N PRO A 123 4.28 -20.83 5.11
CA PRO A 123 2.90 -21.18 5.47
C PRO A 123 2.73 -21.46 6.97
N GLY A 124 1.84 -20.71 7.62
CA GLY A 124 1.59 -20.82 9.07
C GLY A 124 2.42 -19.88 9.95
N GLU A 125 3.45 -19.22 9.40
CA GLU A 125 4.38 -18.36 10.17
C GLU A 125 4.48 -16.95 9.62
N GLU A 126 4.44 -16.79 8.29
CA GLU A 126 4.67 -15.51 7.61
C GLU A 126 3.83 -15.42 6.33
N LEU A 127 3.15 -14.29 6.17
CA LEU A 127 2.44 -13.91 4.94
C LEU A 127 2.97 -12.54 4.51
N ARG A 128 3.36 -12.43 3.24
CA ARG A 128 3.73 -11.13 2.65
C ARG A 128 2.68 -10.68 1.66
N ILE A 129 2.36 -9.41 1.69
CA ILE A 129 1.35 -8.80 0.84
C ILE A 129 1.97 -7.57 0.20
N HIS A 130 1.90 -7.48 -1.12
CA HIS A 130 2.39 -6.36 -1.91
C HIS A 130 1.23 -5.76 -2.67
N TYR A 131 1.10 -4.43 -2.68
CA TYR A 131 0.08 -3.79 -3.51
C TYR A 131 0.63 -2.53 -4.18
N HIS A 132 0.05 -2.19 -5.33
CA HIS A 132 0.41 -1.00 -6.08
C HIS A 132 -0.84 -0.28 -6.61
N ILE A 133 -1.04 0.96 -6.16
CA ILE A 133 -2.14 1.84 -6.57
C ILE A 133 -1.57 2.87 -7.55
N TRP A 134 -1.65 2.54 -8.84
CA TRP A 134 -0.90 3.18 -9.92
C TRP A 134 -1.19 4.68 -10.05
N TYR A 135 -2.46 5.07 -10.00
CA TYR A 135 -2.90 6.46 -10.19
C TYR A 135 -2.59 7.36 -8.99
N ALA A 136 -2.29 6.79 -7.82
CA ALA A 136 -1.95 7.53 -6.62
C ALA A 136 -0.44 7.54 -6.33
N GLY A 137 0.37 6.84 -7.13
CA GLY A 137 1.80 6.67 -6.86
C GLY A 137 2.07 6.00 -5.51
N LEU A 138 1.16 5.13 -5.08
CA LEU A 138 1.23 4.43 -3.79
C LEU A 138 1.61 2.97 -4.01
N SER A 139 2.56 2.48 -3.22
CA SER A 139 2.84 1.05 -3.15
C SER A 139 3.07 0.64 -1.71
N GLY A 140 2.58 -0.51 -1.30
CA GLY A 140 2.79 -0.98 0.05
C GLY A 140 3.28 -2.42 0.10
N ASN A 141 4.06 -2.70 1.13
CA ASN A 141 4.50 -4.02 1.52
C ASN A 141 4.01 -4.26 2.95
N ILE A 142 3.33 -5.36 3.18
CA ILE A 142 2.87 -5.79 4.50
C ILE A 142 3.50 -7.15 4.78
N ILE A 143 4.10 -7.30 5.95
CA ILE A 143 4.59 -8.58 6.47
C ILE A 143 3.76 -8.87 7.71
N ARG A 144 3.03 -9.98 7.68
CA ARG A 144 2.31 -10.51 8.84
C ARG A 144 3.03 -11.74 9.35
N THR A 145 3.43 -11.72 10.62
CA THR A 145 4.00 -12.89 11.30
C THR A 145 3.01 -13.44 12.31
N PHE A 146 3.02 -14.77 12.46
CA PHE A 146 2.09 -15.51 13.29
C PHE A 146 2.89 -16.30 14.31
N LYS A 147 2.78 -15.94 15.59
CA LYS A 147 3.60 -16.54 16.66
C LYS A 147 2.70 -17.15 17.74
N PRO A 148 2.94 -18.40 18.17
CA PRO A 148 2.26 -18.92 19.35
C PRO A 148 2.62 -18.06 20.56
N LYS A 149 1.63 -17.71 21.38
CA LYS A 149 1.82 -16.95 22.62
C LYS A 149 0.74 -17.34 23.62
N ASP A 150 1.10 -17.36 24.89
CA ASP A 150 0.17 -17.57 26.00
C ASP A 150 -0.14 -16.21 26.67
N GLU A 151 -1.42 -15.94 26.91
CA GLU A 151 -1.91 -14.80 27.71
C GLU A 151 -2.81 -15.31 28.85
N GLU A 152 -3.22 -14.43 29.79
CA GLU A 152 -4.00 -14.84 30.98
C GLU A 152 -5.30 -15.59 30.64
N GLY A 153 -5.86 -15.39 29.44
CA GLY A 153 -7.05 -16.10 28.94
C GLY A 153 -6.79 -17.45 28.24
N GLY A 154 -5.54 -17.87 28.11
CA GLY A 154 -5.15 -19.13 27.45
C GLY A 154 -4.21 -18.98 26.24
N PRO A 155 -3.84 -20.11 25.61
CA PRO A 155 -2.96 -20.12 24.45
C PRO A 155 -3.62 -19.50 23.21
N GLY A 156 -2.82 -18.88 22.36
CA GLY A 156 -3.28 -18.29 21.11
C GLY A 156 -2.15 -17.90 20.16
N CYS A 157 -2.47 -16.98 19.27
CA CYS A 157 -1.59 -16.48 18.23
C CYS A 157 -1.43 -14.96 18.38
N LEU A 158 -0.20 -14.50 18.55
CA LEU A 158 0.15 -13.11 18.34
C LEU A 158 0.39 -12.91 16.83
N VAL A 159 -0.42 -12.05 16.23
CA VAL A 159 -0.21 -11.56 14.86
C VAL A 159 0.52 -10.24 14.96
N GLU A 160 1.69 -10.14 14.33
CA GLU A 160 2.44 -8.90 14.21
C GLU A 160 2.45 -8.48 12.74
N GLU A 161 2.01 -7.26 12.46
CA GLU A 161 1.96 -6.64 11.14
C GLU A 161 3.01 -5.52 11.07
N GLU A 162 3.94 -5.66 10.14
CA GLU A 162 4.87 -4.60 9.74
C GLU A 162 4.49 -4.15 8.33
N MET A 163 4.26 -2.85 8.17
CA MET A 163 3.81 -2.26 6.91
C MET A 163 4.72 -1.11 6.52
N THR A 164 5.20 -1.13 5.28
CA THR A 164 5.91 -0.03 4.64
C THR A 164 5.11 0.45 3.45
N ILE A 165 4.71 1.72 3.45
CA ILE A 165 4.00 2.35 2.33
C ILE A 165 4.91 3.40 1.71
N ARG A 166 5.17 3.27 0.42
CA ARG A 166 5.83 4.29 -0.40
C ARG A 166 4.77 5.21 -0.99
N THR A 167 4.96 6.51 -0.80
CA THR A 167 4.01 7.55 -1.20
C THR A 167 4.75 8.86 -1.52
N PRO A 168 4.19 9.77 -2.34
CA PRO A 168 4.72 11.12 -2.47
C PRO A 168 4.87 11.82 -1.10
N TRP A 169 5.93 12.60 -0.93
CA TRP A 169 6.19 13.32 0.31
C TRP A 169 5.00 14.17 0.76
N VAL A 170 4.33 14.84 -0.18
CA VAL A 170 3.16 15.70 0.08
C VAL A 170 1.98 14.96 0.70
N SER A 171 1.81 13.67 0.38
CA SER A 171 0.71 12.83 0.91
C SER A 171 1.15 11.96 2.10
N SER A 172 2.44 11.92 2.44
CA SER A 172 2.98 11.00 3.44
C SER A 172 2.30 11.05 4.81
N GLN A 173 2.06 12.25 5.34
CA GLN A 173 1.42 12.43 6.65
C GLN A 173 -0.05 12.00 6.64
N TYR A 174 -0.76 12.30 5.56
CA TYR A 174 -2.14 11.88 5.37
C TYR A 174 -2.25 10.35 5.32
N VAL A 175 -1.42 9.71 4.48
CA VAL A 175 -1.35 8.25 4.35
C VAL A 175 -1.02 7.60 5.69
N LEU A 176 -0.01 8.12 6.41
CA LEU A 176 0.37 7.60 7.73
C LEU A 176 -0.78 7.72 8.74
N HIS A 177 -1.44 8.87 8.80
CA HIS A 177 -2.55 9.11 9.73
C HIS A 177 -3.72 8.14 9.47
N HIS A 178 -4.15 8.02 8.22
CA HIS A 178 -5.26 7.15 7.84
C HIS A 178 -4.91 5.66 8.01
N SER A 179 -3.68 5.27 7.69
CA SER A 179 -3.23 3.88 7.85
C SER A 179 -3.15 3.48 9.33
N LYS A 180 -2.70 4.39 10.21
CA LYS A 180 -2.71 4.18 11.67
C LYS A 180 -4.10 3.98 12.26
N ALA A 181 -5.14 4.54 11.64
CA ALA A 181 -6.51 4.33 12.08
C ALA A 181 -7.12 3.04 11.50
N THR A 182 -6.87 2.76 10.23
CA THR A 182 -7.61 1.72 9.49
C THR A 182 -7.03 0.30 9.70
N HIS A 183 -5.71 0.16 9.79
CA HIS A 183 -5.07 -1.15 9.90
C HIS A 183 -5.33 -1.86 11.25
N PRO A 184 -5.16 -1.20 12.41
CA PRO A 184 -5.52 -1.80 13.69
C PRO A 184 -6.99 -2.19 13.78
N ASP A 185 -7.88 -1.33 13.23
CA ASP A 185 -9.31 -1.58 13.17
C ASP A 185 -9.65 -2.82 12.33
N SER A 186 -9.02 -2.97 11.17
CA SER A 186 -9.19 -4.16 10.33
C SER A 186 -8.67 -5.43 11.00
N LEU A 187 -7.50 -5.38 11.65
CA LEU A 187 -6.97 -6.50 12.44
C LEU A 187 -7.92 -6.87 13.59
N TYR A 188 -8.51 -5.88 14.26
CA TYR A 188 -9.49 -6.09 15.32
C TYR A 188 -10.77 -6.77 14.82
N HIS A 189 -11.37 -6.29 13.73
CA HIS A 189 -12.53 -6.95 13.14
C HIS A 189 -12.24 -8.37 12.64
N MET A 190 -11.02 -8.58 12.15
CA MET A 190 -10.55 -9.90 11.75
C MET A 190 -10.41 -10.84 12.94
N LYS A 191 -9.86 -10.37 14.07
CA LYS A 191 -9.85 -11.12 15.33
C LYS A 191 -11.26 -11.57 15.72
N LEU A 192 -12.20 -10.62 15.82
CA LEU A 192 -13.58 -10.92 16.23
C LEU A 192 -14.24 -11.97 15.31
N THR A 193 -14.01 -11.86 14.01
CA THR A 193 -14.55 -12.82 13.04
C THR A 193 -13.89 -14.20 13.19
N ILE A 194 -12.56 -14.27 13.31
CA ILE A 194 -11.83 -15.54 13.45
C ILE A 194 -12.23 -16.26 14.74
N GLU A 195 -12.40 -15.52 15.84
CA GLU A 195 -12.78 -16.09 17.13
C GLU A 195 -14.23 -16.60 17.10
N SER A 196 -15.17 -15.85 16.52
CA SER A 196 -16.59 -16.27 16.40
C SER A 196 -16.82 -17.46 15.46
N MET A 197 -15.98 -17.65 14.42
CA MET A 197 -16.12 -18.78 13.49
C MET A 197 -15.92 -20.17 14.15
N HIS A 198 -15.30 -20.23 15.32
CA HIS A 198 -14.98 -21.49 16.00
C HIS A 198 -16.11 -21.99 16.92
N GLU A 199 -16.99 -21.11 17.41
CA GLU A 199 -18.12 -21.50 18.27
C GLU A 199 -19.07 -22.47 17.54
N TYR A 200 -19.13 -22.41 16.20
CA TYR A 200 -19.95 -23.30 15.36
C TYR A 200 -19.52 -24.78 15.34
N PHE A 201 -18.33 -25.14 15.82
CA PHE A 201 -17.83 -26.53 15.78
C PHE A 201 -17.97 -27.29 17.10
N ASN A 202 -18.28 -26.61 18.21
CA ASN A 202 -18.47 -27.27 19.51
C ASN A 202 -19.92 -27.70 19.77
N GLU A 203 -20.91 -27.21 19.00
CA GLU A 203 -22.33 -27.59 19.15
C GLU A 203 -22.74 -28.85 18.33
N ARG A 204 -21.80 -29.53 17.64
CA ARG A 204 -22.09 -30.78 16.90
C ARG A 204 -21.48 -32.04 17.51
N LYS A 205 -21.18 -32.00 18.81
CA LYS A 205 -20.72 -33.15 19.59
C LYS A 205 -21.54 -33.38 20.87
N GLU A 206 -22.85 -33.16 20.78
CA GLU A 206 -23.82 -33.75 21.71
C GLU A 206 -24.68 -34.77 20.96
#